data_AF-A0A2T4ZE78-F1
#
_entry.id   AF-A0A2T4ZE78-F1
#
_cell.length_a   1.000
_cell.length_b   1.000
_cell.length_c   1.000
_cell.angle_alpha   90.00
_cell.angle_beta   90.00
_cell.angle_gamma   90.00
#
_symmetry.space_group_name_H-M   'P 1'
#
loop_
_entity.id
_entity.type
_entity.pdbx_description
1 polymer ?
#
loop_
_entity_poly.entity_id
_entity_poly.type
_entity_poly.pdbx_seq_one_letter_code
_entity_poly.pdbx_strand_id
1 'polypeptide(L)' 'MPTLFRFVTILLVLAGLGFSGMLALAYLVEPEPREMSQQVPPARLQPRR' A
#
# COMPACT_ATOMS: atom_id res chain seq x y z
N MET A 1 4.67 -29.04 -25.06
CA MET A 1 5.18 -27.74 -24.57
C MET A 1 4.36 -27.37 -23.33
N PRO A 2 4.94 -27.31 -22.12
CA PRO A 2 4.16 -27.19 -20.89
C PRO A 2 3.65 -25.76 -20.73
N THR A 3 2.49 -25.47 -21.29
CA THR A 3 1.79 -24.18 -21.22
C THR A 3 1.53 -23.73 -19.78
N LEU A 4 1.26 -24.68 -18.87
CA LEU A 4 1.13 -24.42 -17.44
C LEU A 4 2.41 -23.85 -16.81
N PHE A 5 3.58 -24.40 -17.15
CA PHE A 5 4.85 -23.92 -16.59
C PHE A 5 5.14 -22.48 -17.02
N ARG A 6 4.87 -22.15 -18.29
CA ARG A 6 4.99 -20.78 -18.80
C ARG A 6 4.03 -19.83 -18.08
N PHE A 7 2.78 -20.26 -17.85
CA PHE A 7 1.79 -19.47 -17.13
C PHE A 7 2.23 -19.18 -15.68
N VAL A 8 2.64 -20.20 -14.92
CA VAL A 8 3.10 -20.03 -13.54
C VAL A 8 4.36 -19.16 -13.48
N THR A 9 5.29 -19.33 -14.42
CA THR A 9 6.49 -18.49 -14.49
C THR A 9 6.12 -17.02 -14.68
N ILE A 10 5.17 -16.70 -15.57
CA ILE A 10 4.69 -15.34 -15.77
C ILE A 10 4.07 -14.79 -14.48
N LEU A 11 3.21 -15.57 -13.80
CA LEU A 11 2.61 -15.13 -12.53
C LEU A 11 3.66 -14.84 -11.46
N LEU A 12 4.70 -15.67 -11.36
CA LEU A 12 5.77 -15.49 -10.39
C LEU A 12 6.56 -14.20 -10.66
N VAL A 13 6.85 -13.92 -11.94
CA VAL A 13 7.48 -12.66 -12.35
C VAL A 13 6.60 -11.46 -12.01
N LEU A 14 5.30 -11.51 -12.33
CA LEU A 14 4.37 -10.41 -12.04
C LEU A 14 4.20 -10.17 -10.54
N ALA A 15 4.07 -11.24 -9.76
CA ALA A 15 4.02 -11.16 -8.30
C ALA A 15 5.32 -10.59 -7.73
N GLY A 16 6.47 -11.02 -8.24
CA GLY A 16 7.78 -10.50 -7.87
C GLY A 16 7.93 -9.01 -8.18
N LEU A 17 7.49 -8.56 -9.36
CA LEU A 17 7.51 -7.14 -9.75
C LEU A 17 6.56 -6.30 -8.89
N GLY A 18 5.34 -6.77 -8.64
CA GLY A 18 4.39 -6.06 -7.78
C GLY A 18 4.89 -5.95 -6.34
N PHE A 19 5.38 -7.05 -5.77
CA PHE A 19 5.89 -7.08 -4.41
C PHE A 19 7.17 -6.26 -4.25
N SER A 20 8.14 -6.39 -5.16
CA SER A 20 9.36 -5.57 -5.14
C SER A 20 9.07 -4.09 -5.35
N GLY A 21 8.09 -3.74 -6.20
CA GLY A 21 7.61 -2.36 -6.34
C GLY A 21 7.05 -1.81 -5.02
N MET A 22 6.25 -2.60 -4.31
CA MET A 22 5.76 -2.22 -2.97
C MET A 22 6.90 -2.04 -1.97
N LEU A 23 7.86 -2.97 -1.93
CA LEU A 23 9.03 -2.84 -1.04
C LEU A 23 9.87 -1.61 -1.38
N ALA A 24 10.07 -1.30 -2.65
CA ALA A 24 10.79 -0.12 -3.08
C ALA A 24 10.10 1.16 -2.59
N LEU A 25 8.78 1.26 -2.73
CA LEU A 25 8.03 2.41 -2.21
C LEU A 25 8.11 2.50 -0.68
N ALA A 26 8.03 1.36 0.02
CA ALA A 26 8.04 1.33 1.48
C ALA A 26 9.40 1.74 2.08
N TYR A 27 10.51 1.38 1.44
CA TYR A 27 11.85 1.57 2.01
C TYR A 27 12.67 2.69 1.35
N LEU A 28 12.37 3.05 0.10
CA LEU A 28 13.17 4.00 -0.67
C LEU A 28 12.46 5.33 -0.90
N VAL A 29 11.20 5.46 -0.51
CA VAL A 29 10.43 6.70 -0.65
C VAL A 29 10.01 7.21 0.73
N GLU A 30 10.49 8.40 1.06
CA GLU A 30 10.12 9.10 2.29
C GLU A 30 8.83 9.91 2.05
N PRO A 31 7.78 9.73 2.88
CA PRO A 31 6.56 10.51 2.76
C PRO A 31 6.78 11.94 3.27
N GLU A 32 6.39 12.94 2.47
CA GLU A 32 6.47 14.34 2.86
C GLU A 32 5.40 14.68 3.92
N PRO A 33 5.78 15.14 5.12
CA PRO A 33 4.82 15.54 6.13
C PRO A 33 4.03 16.77 5.66
N ARG A 34 2.70 16.64 5.61
CA ARG A 34 1.80 17.76 5.31
C ARG A 34 0.82 17.97 6.45
N GLU A 35 0.47 19.22 6.70
CA GLU A 35 -0.59 19.53 7.65
C GLU A 35 -1.91 18.93 7.14
N MET A 36 -2.49 18.02 7.91
CA MET A 36 -3.76 17.37 7.59
C MET A 36 -4.78 17.82 8.63
N SER A 37 -5.65 18.75 8.24
CA SER A 37 -6.80 19.13 9.06
C SER A 37 -7.94 18.15 8.84
N GLN A 38 -8.42 17.51 9.90
CA GLN A 38 -9.64 16.72 9.87
C GLN A 38 -10.73 17.47 10.63
N GLN A 39 -11.89 17.64 10.01
CA GLN A 39 -13.04 18.19 10.70
C GLN A 39 -13.52 17.18 11.74
N VAL A 40 -13.34 17.50 13.02
CA VAL A 40 -13.84 16.69 14.12
C VAL A 40 -15.32 17.03 14.34
N PRO A 41 -16.25 16.06 14.22
CA PRO A 41 -17.65 16.32 14.50
C PRO A 41 -17.85 16.81 15.95
N PRO A 42 -18.66 17.85 16.20
CA PRO A 42 -18.85 18.41 17.54
C PRO A 42 -19.34 17.40 18.59
N ALA A 43 -20.07 16.36 18.17
CA ALA A 43 -20.51 15.26 19.02
C ALA A 43 -19.36 14.47 19.66
N ARG A 44 -18.16 14.49 19.06
CA ARG A 44 -16.94 13.82 19.56
C ARG A 44 -16.15 14.68 20.56
N LEU A 45 -16.50 15.96 20.71
CA LEU A 45 -15.82 16.93 21.57
C LEU A 45 -16.55 17.12 22.92
N GLN A 46 -17.68 16.45 23.14
CA GLN A 46 -18.46 16.59 24.37
C GLN A 46 -17.80 15.82 25.53
N PRO A 47 -17.51 16.46 26.68
CA PRO A 47 -17.04 15.77 27.87
C PRO A 47 -18.10 14.78 28.35
N ARG A 48 -17.73 13.51 28.59
CA ARG A 48 -18.60 12.52 29.23
C ARG A 48 -18.74 12.93 30.71
N ARG A 49 -19.83 13.61 31.04
CA ARG A 49 -20.28 13.78 32.43
C ARG A 49 -20.83 12.47 32.98
#